data_AF-A0A318KH06-F1
#
_entry.id   AF-A0A318KH06-F1
#
_cell.length_a   1.000
_cell.length_b   1.000
_cell.length_c   1.000
_cell.angle_alpha   90.00
_cell.angle_beta   90.00
_cell.angle_gamma   90.00
#
_symmetry.space_group_name_H-M   'P 1'
#
loop_
_entity.id
_entity.type
_entity.pdbx_description
1 polymer ?
#
loop_
_entity_poly.entity_id
_entity_poly.type
_entity_poly.pdbx_seq_one_letter_code
_entity_poly.pdbx_strand_id
1 'polypeptide(L)' 'MSAVAPLGVIGRWRYFGRNCASVPQIENVEHASLLLDMHQEHGHTCMVYVAALGYASVVME' A
#
# COMPACT_ATOMS: atom_id res chain seq x y z
N MET A 1 -12.91 7.73 13.53
CA MET A 1 -12.97 8.87 12.59
C MET A 1 -12.49 8.35 11.24
N SER A 2 -13.37 8.14 10.26
CA SER A 2 -12.94 7.73 8.91
C SER A 2 -12.40 8.94 8.18
N ALA A 3 -11.09 8.99 8.00
CA ALA A 3 -10.47 9.95 7.09
C ALA A 3 -10.86 9.56 5.66
N VAL A 4 -11.75 10.35 5.03
CA VAL A 4 -12.06 10.18 3.62
C VAL A 4 -10.85 10.69 2.84
N ALA A 5 -10.10 9.78 2.23
CA ALA A 5 -8.97 10.14 1.39
C ALA A 5 -9.44 11.10 0.27
N PRO A 6 -8.72 12.21 0.00
CA PRO A 6 -9.12 13.16 -1.03
C PRO A 6 -9.34 12.47 -2.38
N LEU A 7 -10.32 12.93 -3.16
CA LEU A 7 -10.71 12.34 -4.45
C LEU A 7 -9.53 12.16 -5.42
N GLY A 8 -8.54 13.05 -5.37
CA GLY A 8 -7.31 12.94 -6.17
C GLY A 8 -6.46 11.72 -5.82
N VAL A 9 -6.49 11.27 -4.56
CA VAL A 9 -5.84 10.04 -4.12
C VAL A 9 -6.64 8.84 -4.63
N ILE A 10 -7.99 8.87 -4.56
CA ILE A 10 -8.91 7.82 -5.09
C ILE A 10 -8.72 7.55 -6.59
N GLY A 11 -8.47 8.60 -7.38
CA GLY A 11 -8.15 8.45 -8.80
C GLY A 11 -6.84 7.69 -9.04
N ARG A 12 -5.79 8.00 -8.26
CA ARG A 12 -4.49 7.29 -8.31
C ARG A 12 -4.62 5.86 -7.75
N TRP A 13 -5.46 5.65 -6.72
CA TRP A 13 -5.78 4.36 -6.10
C TRP A 13 -6.38 3.35 -7.08
N ARG A 14 -7.28 3.76 -7.98
CA ARG A 14 -7.92 2.84 -8.95
C ARG A 14 -6.93 2.21 -9.95
N TYR A 15 -5.77 2.83 -10.14
CA TYR A 15 -4.74 2.38 -11.08
C TYR A 15 -3.72 1.45 -10.42
N PHE A 16 -3.32 1.72 -9.18
CA PHE A 16 -2.29 0.93 -8.47
C PHE A 16 -2.86 -0.15 -7.53
N GLY A 17 -4.02 0.06 -6.89
CA GLY A 17 -4.58 -0.86 -5.90
C GLY A 17 -5.11 -2.20 -6.45
N ARG A 18 -5.20 -2.35 -7.78
CA ARG A 18 -5.63 -3.61 -8.43
C ARG A 18 -4.50 -4.51 -8.89
N ASN A 19 -3.26 -4.02 -8.91
CA ASN A 19 -2.15 -4.79 -9.44
C ASN A 19 -1.29 -5.37 -8.32
N CYS A 20 -1.56 -6.61 -7.96
CA CYS A 20 -0.77 -7.34 -6.96
C CYS A 20 0.58 -7.85 -7.49
N ALA A 21 0.82 -7.79 -8.80
CA ALA A 21 1.98 -8.38 -9.46
C ALA A 21 3.14 -7.40 -9.66
N SER A 22 2.94 -6.11 -9.39
CA SER A 22 3.97 -5.08 -9.58
C SER A 22 4.39 -4.48 -8.25
N VAL A 23 5.68 -4.17 -8.13
CA VAL A 23 6.23 -3.47 -6.97
C VAL A 23 5.75 -2.01 -7.02
N PRO A 24 5.05 -1.52 -5.98
CA PRO A 24 4.59 -0.14 -5.93
C PRO A 24 5.73 0.81 -5.59
N GLN A 25 5.62 2.07 -6.01
CA GLN A 25 6.46 3.13 -5.47
C GLN A 25 5.87 3.61 -4.15
N ILE A 26 6.57 3.34 -3.03
CA ILE A 26 6.12 3.73 -1.69
C ILE A 26 6.67 5.13 -1.39
N GLU A 27 5.78 6.06 -1.05
CA GLU A 27 6.11 7.48 -0.90
C GLU A 27 6.44 7.84 0.56
N ASN A 28 5.78 7.20 1.53
CA ASN A 28 5.92 7.45 2.96
C ASN A 28 5.27 6.31 3.78
N VAL A 29 5.37 6.42 5.11
CA VAL A 29 4.84 5.42 6.07
C VAL A 29 3.31 5.29 6.00
N GLU A 30 2.57 6.39 5.81
CA GLU A 30 1.11 6.33 5.68
C GLU A 30 0.68 5.57 4.43
N HIS A 31 1.38 5.79 3.31
CA HIS A 31 1.18 5.03 2.07
C HIS A 31 1.49 3.54 2.30
N ALA A 32 2.60 3.20 2.95
CA ALA A 32 2.93 1.81 3.28
C ALA A 32 1.85 1.14 4.16
N SER A 33 1.38 1.82 5.21
CA SER A 33 0.34 1.29 6.10
C SER A 33 -0.97 1.01 5.36
N LEU A 34 -1.33 1.88 4.42
CA LEU A 34 -2.55 1.72 3.63
C LEU A 34 -2.42 0.54 2.64
N LEU A 35 -1.24 0.34 2.04
CA LEU A 35 -0.99 -0.84 1.19
C LEU A 35 -1.03 -2.15 1.99
N LEU A 36 -0.51 -2.15 3.23
CA LEU A 36 -0.59 -3.32 4.12
C LEU A 36 -2.04 -3.69 4.44
N ASP A 37 -2.85 -2.72 4.86
CA ASP A 37 -4.27 -2.97 5.21
C ASP A 37 -5.08 -3.47 4.01
N MET A 38 -4.86 -2.91 2.82
CA MET A 38 -5.63 -3.28 1.63
C MET A 38 -5.19 -4.60 0.99
N HIS A 39 -3.92 -5.00 1.15
CA HIS A 39 -3.39 -6.22 0.53
C HIS A 39 -3.12 -7.36 1.53
N GLN A 40 -3.49 -7.19 2.81
CA GLN A 40 -3.27 -8.20 3.85
C GLN A 40 -3.87 -9.57 3.52
N GLU A 41 -5.03 -9.61 2.87
CA GLU A 41 -5.72 -10.86 2.53
C GLU A 41 -4.96 -11.70 1.49
N HIS A 42 -4.14 -11.06 0.66
CA HIS A 42 -3.29 -11.75 -0.32
C HIS A 42 -1.94 -12.22 0.28
N GLY A 43 -1.53 -11.59 1.38
CA GLY A 43 -0.31 -11.91 2.11
C GLY A 43 0.94 -11.94 1.22
N HIS A 44 1.82 -12.91 1.46
CA HIS A 44 3.15 -12.99 0.82
C HIS A 44 3.11 -13.22 -0.70
N THR A 45 1.96 -13.58 -1.28
CA THR A 45 1.80 -13.76 -2.73
C THR A 45 1.56 -12.45 -3.47
N CYS A 46 1.33 -11.36 -2.75
CA CYS A 46 1.14 -10.03 -3.29
C CYS A 46 2.43 -9.21 -3.19
N MET A 47 2.99 -8.82 -4.33
CA MET A 47 4.21 -8.00 -4.39
C MET A 47 4.04 -6.65 -3.71
N VAL A 48 2.83 -6.09 -3.76
CA VAL A 48 2.48 -4.84 -3.08
C VAL A 48 2.54 -4.99 -1.55
N TYR A 49 1.95 -6.08 -1.02
CA TYR A 49 1.99 -6.38 0.41
C TYR A 49 3.43 -6.58 0.90
N VAL A 50 4.22 -7.39 0.18
CA VAL A 50 5.62 -7.67 0.54
C VAL A 50 6.47 -6.40 0.49
N ALA A 51 6.30 -5.55 -0.52
CA ALA A 51 7.02 -4.28 -0.62
C ALA A 51 6.66 -3.33 0.53
N ALA A 52 5.37 -3.22 0.87
CA ALA A 52 4.91 -2.39 1.97
C ALA A 52 5.42 -2.89 3.32
N LEU A 53 5.44 -4.22 3.52
CA LEU A 53 5.98 -4.85 4.73
C LEU A 53 7.48 -4.58 4.88
N GLY A 54 8.25 -4.72 3.80
CA GLY A 54 9.70 -4.46 3.81
C GLY A 54 10.05 -2.98 4.02
N TYR A 55 9.25 -2.05 3.49
CA TYR A 55 9.42 -0.63 3.77
C TYR A 55 9.14 -0.34 5.26
N ALA A 56 8.02 -0.84 5.78
CA ALA A 56 7.63 -0.62 7.16
C ALA A 56 8.66 -1.19 8.15
N SER A 57 9.25 -2.36 7.86
CA SER A 57 10.30 -2.92 8.71
C SER A 57 11.56 -2.06 8.74
N VAL A 58 11.98 -1.47 7.63
CA VAL A 58 13.21 -0.65 7.57
C VAL A 58 13.02 0.74 8.20
N VAL A 59 11.83 1.33 8.08
CA VAL A 59 11.58 2.71 8.53
C VAL A 59 11.15 2.80 10.01
N MET A 60 10.64 1.71 10.58
CA MET A 60 10.23 1.65 11.99
C MET A 60 11.30 1.04 12.93
N GLU A 61 12.44 0.62 12.39
CA GLU A 61 13.66 0.28 13.14
C GLU A 61 14.44 1.53 13.56
#